data_AF-A0A382TUI1-F1
#
_entry.id   AF-A0A382TUI1-F1
#
_cell.length_a   1.000
_cell.length_b   1.000
_cell.length_c   1.000
_cell.angle_alpha   90.00
_cell.angle_beta   90.00
_cell.angle_gamma   90.00
#
_symmetry.space_group_name_H-M   'P 1'
#
loop_
_entity.id
_entity.type
_entity.pdbx_description
1 polymer ?
#
loop_
_entity_poly.entity_id
_entity_poly.type
_entity_poly.pdbx_seq_one_letter_code
_entity_poly.pdbx_strand_id
1 'polypeptide(L)' 'MRHIKTLLDGLTFPEGPRWHDDCLWFSDFYSHEVIRVDRDGNRETVATVLQQPSGLGWMPNGKLLVVSMRDQKLMRLGG' A
#
# COMPACT_ATOMS: atom_id res chain seq x y z
N MET A 1 -19.51 21.36 -9.01
CA MET A 1 -19.73 19.93 -8.72
C MET A 1 -18.38 19.22 -8.74
N ARG A 2 -18.15 18.27 -7.84
CA ARG A 2 -16.89 17.52 -7.80
C ARG A 2 -17.04 16.28 -8.69
N HIS A 3 -16.20 16.13 -9.71
CA HIS A 3 -16.19 14.97 -10.58
C HIS A 3 -15.32 13.87 -9.94
N ILE A 4 -15.89 12.69 -9.74
CA ILE A 4 -15.19 11.52 -9.18
C ILE A 4 -14.89 10.58 -10.35
N LYS A 5 -13.63 10.13 -10.46
CA LYS A 5 -13.18 9.16 -11.46
C LYS A 5 -12.46 8.02 -10.73
N THR A 6 -12.66 6.79 -11.17
CA THR A 6 -11.87 5.63 -10.74
C THR A 6 -10.41 5.81 -11.16
N LEU A 7 -9.48 5.76 -10.20
CA LEU A 7 -8.04 5.84 -10.44
C LEU A 7 -7.44 4.46 -10.77
N LEU A 8 -7.89 3.43 -10.05
CA LEU A 8 -7.44 2.05 -10.19
C LEU A 8 -8.59 1.11 -9.82
N ASP A 9 -8.73 0.00 -10.53
CA ASP A 9 -9.72 -1.06 -10.29
C ASP A 9 -9.03 -2.44 -10.24
N GLY A 10 -9.83 -3.51 -10.15
CA GLY A 10 -9.33 -4.89 -10.12
C GLY A 10 -8.61 -5.31 -8.83
N LEU A 11 -8.80 -4.55 -7.75
CA LEU A 11 -8.23 -4.82 -6.42
C LEU A 11 -9.11 -5.81 -5.64
N THR A 12 -8.52 -6.63 -4.78
CA THR A 12 -9.28 -7.63 -4.01
C THR A 12 -9.88 -7.03 -2.73
N PHE A 13 -9.04 -6.43 -1.88
CA PHE A 13 -9.46 -5.72 -0.67
C PHE A 13 -8.44 -4.62 -0.34
N PRO A 14 -8.58 -3.42 -0.95
CA PRO A 14 -7.68 -2.31 -0.69
C PRO A 14 -7.95 -1.64 0.65
N GLU A 15 -6.92 -1.49 1.48
CA GLU A 15 -7.02 -0.87 2.79
C GLU A 15 -5.79 -0.04 3.18
N GLY A 16 -5.93 0.73 4.27
CA GLY A 16 -4.84 1.53 4.82
C GLY A 16 -4.26 2.60 3.89
N PRO A 17 -5.08 3.39 3.15
CA PRO A 17 -4.55 4.37 2.21
C PRO A 17 -3.68 5.43 2.90
N ARG A 18 -2.61 5.83 2.22
CA ARG A 18 -1.66 6.88 2.62
C ARG A 18 -1.22 7.65 1.40
N TRP A 19 -1.13 8.98 1.51
CA TRP A 19 -0.50 9.79 0.47
C TRP A 19 0.97 10.02 0.85
N HIS A 20 1.90 9.68 -0.04
CA HIS A 20 3.34 9.84 0.18
C HIS A 20 4.07 9.90 -1.17
N ASP A 21 5.02 10.83 -1.33
CA ASP A 21 5.80 11.05 -2.55
C ASP A 21 4.95 11.09 -3.84
N ASP A 22 3.91 11.93 -3.84
CA ASP A 22 2.96 12.12 -4.94
C ASP A 22 2.21 10.86 -5.44
N CYS A 23 2.27 9.79 -4.64
CA CYS A 23 1.55 8.54 -4.89
C CYS A 23 0.53 8.25 -3.78
N LEU A 24 -0.52 7.54 -4.14
CA LEU A 24 -1.39 6.85 -3.20
C LEU A 24 -0.81 5.46 -2.92
N TRP A 25 -0.54 5.18 -1.65
CA TRP A 25 -0.05 3.91 -1.14
C TRP A 25 -1.15 3.21 -0.38
N PHE A 26 -1.27 1.89 -0.54
CA PHE A 26 -2.25 1.09 0.19
C PHE A 26 -1.85 -0.40 0.14
N SER A 27 -2.48 -1.19 1.00
CA SER A 27 -2.34 -2.64 1.00
C SER A 27 -3.52 -3.25 0.25
N ASP A 28 -3.28 -4.16 -0.69
CA ASP A 28 -4.32 -5.06 -1.20
C ASP A 28 -4.22 -6.39 -0.44
N PHE A 29 -5.07 -6.49 0.59
CA PHE A 29 -4.95 -7.44 1.69
C PHE A 29 -4.94 -8.91 1.22
N TYR A 30 -5.85 -9.28 0.31
CA TYR A 30 -5.97 -10.65 -0.19
C TYR A 30 -5.10 -10.92 -1.43
N SER A 31 -4.64 -9.87 -2.13
CA SER A 31 -3.63 -10.00 -3.18
C SER A 31 -2.21 -10.12 -2.61
N HIS A 32 -2.04 -9.86 -1.31
CA HIS A 32 -0.76 -9.88 -0.60
C HIS A 32 0.22 -8.80 -1.05
N GLU A 33 -0.28 -7.67 -1.54
CA GLU A 33 0.54 -6.62 -2.15
C GLU A 33 0.49 -5.32 -1.35
N VAL A 34 1.62 -4.64 -1.24
CA VAL A 34 1.67 -3.21 -0.97
C VAL A 34 1.85 -2.49 -2.29
N ILE A 35 0.88 -1.64 -2.63
CA ILE A 35 0.78 -0.98 -3.92
C ILE A 35 1.02 0.51 -3.73
N ARG A 36 1.77 1.10 -4.66
CA ARG A 36 1.74 2.55 -4.92
C ARG A 36 1.13 2.82 -6.29
N VAL A 37 0.33 3.86 -6.40
CA VAL A 37 -0.26 4.32 -7.66
C VAL A 37 -0.11 5.83 -7.77
N ASP A 38 0.33 6.32 -8.92
CA ASP A 38 0.41 7.75 -9.18
C ASP A 38 -0.95 8.35 -9.59
N ARG A 39 -0.96 9.63 -9.96
CA ARG A 39 -2.19 10.35 -10.35
C ARG A 39 -2.74 9.93 -11.71
N ASP A 40 -1.92 9.30 -12.55
CA ASP A 40 -2.30 8.84 -13.89
C ASP A 40 -2.82 7.39 -13.85
N GLY A 41 -2.73 6.73 -12.69
CA GLY A 41 -3.17 5.35 -12.49
C GLY A 41 -2.06 4.32 -12.73
N ASN A 42 -0.81 4.75 -12.87
CA ASN A 42 0.31 3.82 -13.02
C ASN A 42 0.57 3.13 -11.69
N ARG A 43 0.25 1.84 -11.61
CA ARG A 43 0.40 1.02 -10.40
C ARG A 43 1.74 0.31 -10.36
N GLU A 44 2.29 0.16 -9.16
CA GLU A 44 3.46 -0.66 -8.88
C GLU A 44 3.25 -1.44 -7.57
N THR A 45 3.58 -2.73 -7.60
CA THR A 45 3.70 -3.57 -6.40
C THR A 45 5.07 -3.34 -5.78
N VAL A 46 5.10 -2.63 -4.65
CA VAL A 46 6.35 -2.27 -3.95
C VAL A 46 6.83 -3.41 -3.06
N ALA A 47 5.91 -4.22 -2.53
CA ALA A 47 6.24 -5.38 -1.71
C ALA A 47 5.16 -6.45 -1.78
N THR A 48 5.56 -7.71 -1.60
CA THR A 48 4.65 -8.83 -1.32
C THR A 48 4.76 -9.22 0.14
N VAL A 49 3.64 -9.27 0.86
CA VAL A 49 3.56 -9.70 2.26
C VAL A 49 2.58 -10.88 2.37
N LEU A 50 3.14 -12.09 2.35
CA LEU A 50 2.35 -13.34 2.34
C LEU A 50 1.42 -13.51 3.55
N GLN A 51 1.73 -12.85 4.67
CA GLN A 51 0.94 -12.91 5.90
C GLN A 51 -0.07 -11.75 6.01
N GLN A 52 -0.52 -11.24 4.85
CA GLN A 52 -1.54 -10.19 4.65
C GLN A 52 -1.06 -8.80 5.10
N PRO A 53 -0.73 -7.91 4.13
CA PRO A 53 -0.34 -6.54 4.43
C PRO A 53 -1.54 -5.73 4.90
N SER A 54 -1.32 -4.78 5.81
CA SER A 54 -2.36 -3.88 6.31
C SER A 54 -1.85 -2.46 6.51
N GLY A 55 -1.86 -1.94 7.73
CA GLY A 55 -1.41 -0.59 8.04
C GLY A 55 0.00 -0.28 7.51
N LEU A 56 0.13 0.90 6.91
CA LEU A 56 1.38 1.44 6.37
C LEU A 56 1.87 2.65 7.18
N GLY A 57 3.19 2.80 7.25
CA GLY A 57 3.85 3.96 7.83
C GLY A 57 5.29 4.09 7.34
N TRP A 58 5.97 5.17 7.69
CA TRP A 58 7.35 5.40 7.31
C TRP A 58 8.17 5.78 8.54
N MET A 59 9.41 5.29 8.58
CA MET A 59 10.41 5.80 9.53
C MET A 59 10.88 7.20 9.09
N PRO A 60 11.50 8.00 9.99
CA PRO A 60 12.01 9.33 9.66
C PRO A 60 13.02 9.36 8.49
N ASN A 61 13.70 8.24 8.22
CA ASN A 61 14.62 8.10 7.09
C ASN A 61 13.95 7.62 5.80
N GLY A 62 12.61 7.62 5.73
CA GLY A 62 11.85 7.23 4.55
C GLY A 62 11.68 5.72 4.33
N LYS A 63 12.21 4.86 5.21
CA LYS A 63 11.98 3.41 5.09
C LYS A 63 10.53 3.05 5.42
N LEU A 64 9.90 2.29 4.51
CA LEU A 64 8.52 1.82 4.66
C LEU A 64 8.40 0.79 5.80
N LEU A 65 7.35 0.95 6.59
CA LEU A 65 6.87 0.01 7.59
C LEU A 65 5.51 -0.54 7.13
N VAL A 66 5.35 -1.86 7.25
CA VAL A 66 4.14 -2.58 6.84
C VAL A 66 3.72 -3.51 7.96
N VAL A 67 2.47 -3.43 8.38
CA VAL A 67 1.87 -4.42 9.26
C VAL A 67 1.65 -5.71 8.46
N SER A 68 2.14 -6.81 9.01
CA SER A 68 1.89 -8.16 8.55
C SER A 68 0.93 -8.82 9.54
N MET A 69 -0.34 -8.96 9.13
CA MET A 69 -1.42 -9.19 10.08
C MET A 69 -1.43 -10.60 10.67
N ARG A 70 -1.24 -11.62 9.85
CA ARG A 70 -1.38 -13.03 10.29
C ARG A 70 -0.26 -13.49 11.20
N ASP A 71 0.94 -12.93 11.05
CA ASP A 71 2.06 -13.22 11.94
C ASP A 71 2.28 -12.14 13.01
N GLN A 72 1.40 -11.13 13.09
CA GLN A 72 1.35 -10.08 14.11
C GLN A 72 2.65 -9.29 14.23
N LYS A 73 3.24 -8.91 13.08
CA LYS A 73 4.51 -8.18 13.04
C LYS A 73 4.39 -6.82 12.37
N LEU A 74 5.24 -5.91 12.81
CA LEU A 74 5.59 -4.72 12.06
C LEU A 74 6.89 -4.99 11.29
N MET A 75 6.78 -5.02 9.97
CA MET A 75 7.89 -5.31 9.06
C MET A 75 8.47 -4.00 8.54
N ARG A 76 9.78 -3.96 8.35
CA ARG A 76 10.47 -2.86 7.64
C ARG A 76 10.91 -3.34 6.27
N LEU A 77 10.58 -2.57 5.23
CA LEU A 77 11.05 -2.84 3.87
C LEU A 77 12.46 -2.25 3.66
N GLY A 78 13.37 -3.05 3.11
CA GLY A 78 14.79 -2.70 2.95
C GLY A 78 15.62 -2.95 4.22
N GLY A 79 16.62 -3.84 4.09
CA GLY A 79 17.62 -4.16 5.13
C GLY A 79 18.32 -2.93 5.70
#